data_AF-S4PYP5-F1
#
_entry.id   AF-S4PYP5-F1
#
_cell.length_a   1.000
_cell.length_b   1.000
_cell.length_c   1.000
_cell.angle_alpha   90.00
_cell.angle_beta   90.00
_cell.angle_gamma   90.00
#
_symmetry.space_group_name_H-M   'P 1'
#
loop_
_entity.id
_entity.type
_entity.pdbx_description
1 polymer ?
#
loop_
_entity_poly.entity_id
_entity_poly.type
_entity_poly.pdbx_seq_one_letter_code
_entity_poly.pdbx_strand_id
1 'polypeptide(L)'
;MLCQLTGSPFPEDELLFAVPVVAPYSSLHNYKYKVKLTPGTNKRGKAAKTAVQVFLRDKAGSNRERDLLKAVKEENIARNFP
;
A
#
# COMPACT_ATOMS: atom_id res chain seq x y z
N MET A 1 3.79 -20.13 5.99
CA MET A 1 4.06 -18.71 6.31
C MET A 1 3.88 -17.79 5.09
N LEU A 2 4.36 -18.13 3.89
CA LEU A 2 4.20 -17.26 2.70
C LEU A 2 2.75 -17.08 2.21
N CYS A 3 1.88 -18.08 2.42
CA CYS A 3 0.47 -18.05 1.99
C CYS A 3 -0.42 -17.08 2.81
N GLN A 4 0.13 -16.42 3.84
CA GLN A 4 -0.62 -15.48 4.69
C GLN A 4 -0.56 -14.04 4.18
N LEU A 5 0.21 -13.77 3.12
CA LEU A 5 0.28 -12.46 2.49
C LEU A 5 -0.60 -12.45 1.24
N THR A 6 -1.53 -11.50 1.17
CA THR A 6 -2.37 -11.29 -0.01
C THR A 6 -2.46 -9.80 -0.34
N GLY A 7 -2.48 -9.48 -1.64
CA GLY A 7 -2.73 -8.13 -2.16
C GLY A 7 -4.22 -7.83 -2.41
N SER A 8 -5.08 -8.83 -2.25
CA SER A 8 -6.52 -8.76 -2.40
C SER A 8 -7.18 -9.67 -1.36
N PRO A 9 -7.34 -9.21 -0.11
CA PRO A 9 -8.05 -9.96 0.91
C PRO A 9 -9.54 -10.08 0.58
N PHE A 10 -10.16 -11.17 1.04
CA PHE A 10 -11.60 -11.35 0.98
C PHE A 10 -12.29 -10.60 2.13
N PRO A 11 -13.59 -10.26 2.00
CA PRO A 11 -14.35 -9.58 3.06
C PRO A 11 -14.38 -10.32 4.40
N GLU A 12 -14.29 -11.64 4.37
CA GLU A 12 -14.27 -12.55 5.52
C GLU A 12 -12.88 -12.69 6.18
N ASP A 13 -11.82 -12.16 5.55
CA ASP A 13 -10.45 -12.26 6.08
C ASP A 13 -10.21 -11.30 7.25
N GLU A 14 -9.49 -11.78 8.27
CA GLU A 14 -9.01 -10.94 9.36
C GLU A 14 -7.66 -10.28 9.01
N LEU A 15 -7.67 -8.96 8.91
CA LEU A 15 -6.47 -8.19 8.59
C LEU A 15 -5.67 -7.85 9.85
N LEU A 16 -4.44 -8.35 9.91
CA LEU A 16 -3.52 -8.15 11.05
C LEU A 16 -2.59 -6.95 10.86
N PHE A 17 -1.92 -6.87 9.69
CA PHE A 17 -0.92 -5.86 9.40
C PHE A 17 -0.93 -5.47 7.92
N ALA A 18 -0.50 -4.25 7.61
CA ALA A 18 -0.22 -3.81 6.24
C ALA A 18 1.30 -3.75 6.02
N VAL A 19 1.78 -4.32 4.91
CA VAL A 19 3.21 -4.34 4.56
C VAL A 19 3.43 -3.57 3.27
N PRO A 20 4.24 -2.50 3.27
CA PRO A 20 4.59 -1.80 2.04
C PRO A 20 5.56 -2.64 1.21
N VAL A 21 5.27 -2.77 -0.08
CA VAL A 21 6.10 -3.52 -1.04
C VAL A 21 6.36 -2.68 -2.29
N VAL A 22 7.52 -2.89 -2.91
CA VAL A 22 7.87 -2.30 -4.21
C VAL A 22 8.18 -3.43 -5.17
N ALA A 23 7.51 -3.42 -6.31
CA ALA A 23 7.61 -4.46 -7.33
C ALA A 23 7.29 -3.88 -8.72
N PRO A 24 7.66 -4.58 -9.81
CA PRO A 24 7.21 -4.22 -11.14
C PRO A 24 5.68 -4.10 -11.21
N TYR A 25 5.17 -3.07 -11.89
CA TYR A 25 3.74 -2.77 -11.90
C TYR A 25 2.90 -3.92 -12.50
N SER A 26 3.47 -4.67 -13.44
CA SER A 26 2.86 -5.87 -14.03
C SER A 26 2.62 -6.98 -13.01
N SER A 27 3.51 -7.13 -12.02
CA SER A 27 3.37 -8.13 -10.95
C SER A 27 2.27 -7.77 -9.94
N LEU A 28 1.90 -6.49 -9.84
CA LEU A 28 0.87 -6.00 -8.93
C LEU A 28 -0.54 -5.99 -9.55
N HIS A 29 -0.79 -6.79 -10.60
CA HIS A 29 -2.07 -6.73 -11.32
C HIS A 29 -3.28 -7.01 -10.40
N ASN A 30 -3.15 -7.99 -9.50
CA ASN A 30 -4.20 -8.40 -8.54
C ASN A 30 -4.26 -7.55 -7.27
N TYR A 31 -3.41 -6.55 -7.11
CA TYR A 31 -3.39 -5.74 -5.90
C TYR A 31 -4.49 -4.67 -5.98
N LYS A 32 -5.30 -4.60 -4.93
CA LYS A 32 -6.31 -3.55 -4.75
C LYS A 32 -5.64 -2.17 -4.61
N TYR A 33 -4.66 -2.08 -3.72
CA TYR A 33 -3.92 -0.84 -3.45
C TYR A 33 -2.58 -0.84 -4.18
N LYS A 34 -2.50 -0.13 -5.30
CA LYS A 34 -1.26 0.05 -6.07
C LYS A 34 -1.16 1.43 -6.69
N VAL A 35 0.06 1.94 -6.78
CA VAL A 35 0.37 3.18 -7.51
C VAL A 35 1.60 2.96 -8.37
N LYS A 36 1.65 3.63 -9.51
CA LYS A 36 2.86 3.69 -10.32
C LYS A 36 3.73 4.83 -9.82
N LEU A 37 4.96 4.51 -9.43
CA LEU A 37 5.97 5.52 -9.11
C LEU A 37 6.52 6.08 -10.43
N THR A 38 6.37 7.38 -10.65
CA THR A 38 6.95 8.09 -11.79
C THR A 38 8.16 8.91 -11.31
N PRO A 39 9.29 8.86 -12.04
CA PRO A 39 10.42 9.74 -11.74
C PRO A 39 10.01 11.21 -11.79
N GLY A 40 10.50 12.02 -10.85
CA GLY A 40 10.19 13.45 -10.77
C GLY A 40 10.88 14.13 -9.59
N THR A 41 10.58 15.40 -9.36
CA THR A 41 11.21 16.24 -8.32
C THR A 41 10.65 16.01 -6.91
N ASN A 42 9.67 15.13 -6.74
CA ASN A 42 9.04 14.87 -5.45
C ASN A 42 9.98 14.08 -4.53
N LYS A 43 10.24 14.62 -3.33
CA LYS A 43 10.97 13.90 -2.28
C LYS A 43 10.27 12.58 -1.91
N ARG A 44 11.05 11.52 -1.66
CA ARG A 44 10.55 10.17 -1.32
C ARG A 44 9.45 10.16 -0.26
N GLY A 45 9.62 10.90 0.84
CA GLY A 45 8.61 11.00 1.90
C GLY A 45 7.29 11.62 1.44
N LYS A 46 7.35 12.67 0.59
CA LYS A 46 6.14 13.29 0.04
C LYS A 46 5.41 12.35 -0.92
N ALA A 47 6.16 11.61 -1.74
CA ALA A 47 5.58 10.62 -2.64
C ALA A 47 4.93 9.46 -1.87
N ALA A 48 5.58 8.95 -0.80
CA ALA A 48 5.01 7.93 0.09
C ALA A 48 3.70 8.42 0.75
N LYS A 49 3.69 9.64 1.28
CA LYS A 49 2.48 10.22 1.88
C LYS A 49 1.34 10.36 0.88
N THR A 50 1.64 10.83 -0.34
CA THR A 50 0.65 10.92 -1.41
C THR A 50 0.09 9.54 -1.77
N ALA A 51 0.92 8.50 -1.87
CA ALA A 51 0.47 7.15 -2.16
C ALA A 51 -0.55 6.64 -1.13
N VAL A 52 -0.26 6.78 0.16
CA VAL A 52 -1.19 6.37 1.23
C VAL A 52 -2.48 7.19 1.17
N GLN A 53 -2.39 8.50 0.93
CA GLN A 53 -3.57 9.36 0.80
C GLN A 53 -4.47 8.94 -0.39
N VAL A 54 -3.89 8.51 -1.51
CA VAL A 54 -4.66 7.94 -2.62
C VAL A 54 -5.40 6.69 -2.19
N PHE A 55 -4.75 5.79 -1.45
CA PHE A 55 -5.38 4.56 -0.94
C PHE A 55 -6.49 4.83 0.07
N LEU A 56 -6.32 5.83 0.95
CA LEU A 56 -7.34 6.20 1.96
C LEU A 56 -8.59 6.83 1.36
N ARG A 57 -8.48 7.46 0.18
CA ARG A 57 -9.61 8.06 -0.55
C ARG A 57 -10.42 7.02 -1.32
N ASP A 58 -9.92 5.80 -1.48
CA ASP A 58 -10.64 4.74 -2.16
C ASP A 58 -11.90 4.36 -1.36
N LYS A 59 -13.06 4.45 -2.02
CA LYS A 59 -14.37 4.15 -1.43
C LYS A 59 -14.60 2.65 -1.26
N ALA A 60 -13.88 1.81 -2.01
CA ALA A 60 -13.97 0.36 -1.91
C ALA A 60 -13.22 -0.22 -0.69
N GLY A 61 -12.50 0.63 0.07
CA GLY A 61 -11.80 0.21 1.29
C GLY A 61 -12.73 0.01 2.48
N SER A 62 -12.49 -1.05 3.25
CA SER A 62 -13.09 -1.24 4.58
C SER A 62 -12.43 -0.30 5.60
N ASN A 63 -13.11 -0.06 6.73
CA ASN A 63 -12.52 0.75 7.80
C ASN A 63 -11.24 0.12 8.35
N ARG A 64 -11.22 -1.22 8.46
CA ARG A 64 -10.04 -1.97 8.91
C ARG A 64 -8.85 -1.80 7.99
N GLU A 65 -9.04 -1.86 6.67
CA GLU A 65 -7.98 -1.61 5.69
C GLU A 65 -7.40 -0.20 5.87
N ARG A 66 -8.27 0.81 6.03
CA ARG A 66 -7.84 2.20 6.23
C ARG A 66 -7.04 2.38 7.53
N ASP A 67 -7.44 1.72 8.60
CA ASP A 67 -6.75 1.81 9.88
C ASP A 67 -5.36 1.18 9.81
N LEU A 68 -5.23 0.02 9.15
CA LEU A 68 -3.94 -0.63 8.94
C LEU A 68 -3.03 0.18 8.01
N LEU A 69 -3.56 0.79 6.95
CA LEU A 69 -2.81 1.67 6.07
C LEU A 69 -2.26 2.91 6.82
N LYS A 70 -3.00 3.45 7.78
CA LYS A 70 -2.54 4.56 8.65
C LYS A 70 -1.52 4.11 9.69
N ALA A 71 -1.58 2.86 10.15
CA ALA A 71 -0.65 2.31 11.13
C ALA A 71 0.77 2.11 10.56
N VAL A 72 0.92 2.02 9.23
CA VAL A 72 2.23 1.93 8.58
C VAL A 72 2.96 3.26 8.67
N LYS A 73 4.14 3.26 9.31
CA LYS A 73 5.00 4.44 9.39
C LYS A 73 5.47 4.87 8.00
N GLU A 74 5.41 6.17 7.70
CA GLU A 74 5.82 6.74 6.40
C GLU A 74 7.27 6.38 6.04
N GLU A 75 8.16 6.33 7.03
CA GLU A 75 9.57 5.94 6.88
C GLU A 75 9.73 4.54 6.29
N ASN A 76 8.88 3.59 6.68
CA ASN A 76 8.91 2.21 6.18
C ASN A 76 8.50 2.12 4.71
N ILE A 77 7.66 3.05 4.25
CA ILE A 77 7.21 3.13 2.86
C ILE A 77 8.31 3.78 2.01
N ALA A 78 8.83 4.93 2.46
CA ALA A 78 9.82 5.71 1.73
C ALA A 78 11.18 5.01 1.61
N ARG A 79 11.54 4.12 2.55
CA ARG A 79 12.80 3.37 2.53
C ARG A 79 12.93 2.45 1.31
N ASN A 80 11.82 1.94 0.80
CA ASN A 80 11.82 0.99 -0.33
C ASN A 80 11.73 1.67 -1.70
N PHE A 81 11.59 3.01 -1.74
CA PHE A 81 11.52 3.73 -3.01
C PHE A 81 12.93 3.75 -3.65
N PRO A 82 13.03 3.39 -4.94
CA PRO A 82 14.28 3.44 -5.68
C PRO A 82 14.80 4.87 -5.84
#